data_AF-A0A7C5TUJ4-F1
#
_entry.id   AF-A0A7C5TUJ4-F1
#
_cell.length_a   1.000
_cell.length_b   1.000
_cell.length_c   1.000
_cell.angle_alpha   90.00
_cell.angle_beta   90.00
_cell.angle_gamma   90.00
#
_symmetry.space_group_name_H-M   'P 1'
#
loop_
_entity.id
_entity.type
_entity.pdbx_description
1 polymer ?
#
loop_
_entity_poly.entity_id
_entity_poly.type
_entity_poly.pdbx_seq_one_letter_code
_entity_poly.pdbx_strand_id
1 'polypeptide(L)'
;EVCGTPPTPSPQELQKAVEAALAEEQPDRVRVRQIIVRSEAEAKKVRSRLLAGEPWEKLSAKLSLAPNAARGGELGVIARGTLPEELETAIFSLKPGEVSRPVRGPSGYHIFQVLRVYPGSSRDRGAVVATVRQELREDASRRWLSSCVQRWATDIGVRVLTDRLWFRYHGRYAEANDAATNRMDDDGSGDDNPGIRAGGTAPGGGSHHGSGQ
;
A
#
# COMPACT_ATOMS: atom_id res chain seq x y z
N GLU A 1 -23.14 -24.07 19.43
CA GLU A 1 -22.17 -22.97 19.23
C GLU A 1 -22.92 -21.73 18.77
N VAL A 2 -22.77 -20.59 19.46
CA VAL A 2 -23.59 -19.37 19.24
C VAL A 2 -23.28 -18.66 17.92
N CYS A 3 -22.02 -18.74 17.46
CA CYS A 3 -21.56 -18.10 16.24
C CYS A 3 -21.10 -19.06 15.15
N GLY A 4 -21.09 -20.38 15.38
CA GLY A 4 -20.55 -21.36 14.43
C GLY A 4 -19.11 -21.07 13.99
N THR A 5 -18.68 -21.71 12.89
CA THR A 5 -17.33 -21.59 12.35
C THR A 5 -17.18 -20.36 11.44
N PRO A 6 -16.08 -19.59 11.57
CA PRO A 6 -15.82 -18.48 10.68
C PRO A 6 -15.58 -18.94 9.24
N PRO A 7 -15.89 -18.09 8.24
CA PRO A 7 -15.67 -18.43 6.84
C PRO A 7 -14.18 -18.52 6.52
N THR A 8 -13.84 -19.39 5.57
CA THR A 8 -12.49 -19.45 5.01
C THR A 8 -12.33 -18.42 3.88
N PRO A 9 -11.12 -17.87 3.68
CA PRO A 9 -10.85 -16.99 2.54
C PRO A 9 -11.13 -17.68 1.22
N SER A 10 -11.79 -16.98 0.30
CA SER A 10 -12.04 -17.52 -1.04
C SER A 10 -10.73 -17.65 -1.84
N PRO A 11 -10.69 -18.54 -2.86
CA PRO A 11 -9.52 -18.65 -3.75
C PRO A 11 -9.16 -17.31 -4.42
N GLN A 12 -10.15 -16.49 -4.77
CA GLN A 12 -9.94 -15.19 -5.41
C GLN A 12 -9.33 -14.17 -4.44
N GLU A 13 -9.81 -14.10 -3.20
CA GLU A 13 -9.24 -13.21 -2.17
C GLU A 13 -7.79 -13.60 -1.85
N LEU A 14 -7.52 -14.90 -1.70
CA LEU A 14 -6.17 -15.40 -1.45
C LEU A 14 -5.23 -15.07 -2.62
N GLN A 15 -5.67 -15.31 -3.86
CA GLN A 15 -4.86 -15.00 -5.04
C GLN A 15 -4.51 -13.52 -5.10
N LYS A 16 -5.51 -12.64 -4.97
CA LYS A 16 -5.32 -11.19 -5.02
C LYS A 16 -4.35 -10.70 -3.95
N ALA A 17 -4.47 -11.21 -2.73
CA ALA A 17 -3.60 -10.81 -1.62
C ALA A 17 -2.16 -11.33 -1.79
N VAL A 18 -1.98 -12.54 -2.32
CA VAL A 18 -0.65 -13.10 -2.64
C VAL A 18 0.02 -12.29 -3.74
N GLU A 19 -0.71 -11.92 -4.79
CA GLU A 19 -0.18 -11.06 -5.86
C GLU A 19 0.27 -9.71 -5.32
N ALA A 20 -0.54 -9.06 -4.47
CA ALA A 20 -0.15 -7.81 -3.82
C ALA A 20 1.09 -7.96 -2.93
N ALA A 21 1.19 -9.04 -2.15
CA ALA A 21 2.34 -9.30 -1.26
C ALA A 21 3.64 -9.61 -2.02
N LEU A 22 3.54 -10.20 -3.22
CA LEU A 22 4.66 -10.46 -4.11
C LEU A 22 5.01 -9.25 -5.00
N ALA A 23 4.07 -8.35 -5.25
CA ALA A 23 4.36 -7.10 -5.97
C ALA A 23 5.32 -6.18 -5.19
N GLU A 24 5.45 -6.39 -3.88
CA GLU A 24 6.42 -5.73 -3.01
C GLU A 24 7.85 -6.31 -3.13
N GLU A 25 8.09 -7.29 -4.01
CA GLU A 25 9.44 -7.77 -4.31
C GLU A 25 10.24 -6.68 -5.01
N GLN A 26 11.39 -6.34 -4.43
CA GLN A 26 12.34 -5.43 -5.06
C GLN A 26 13.36 -6.23 -5.87
N PRO A 27 13.58 -5.90 -7.15
CA PRO A 27 14.66 -6.50 -7.92
C PRO A 27 16.02 -6.10 -7.33
N ASP A 28 17.07 -6.83 -7.72
CA ASP A 28 18.44 -6.40 -7.44
C ASP A 28 18.66 -4.97 -7.94
N ARG A 29 19.38 -4.17 -7.17
CA ARG A 29 19.81 -2.84 -7.59
C ARG A 29 21.31 -2.67 -7.41
N VAL A 30 21.90 -1.80 -8.20
CA VAL A 30 23.35 -1.51 -8.15
C VAL A 30 23.59 -0.02 -8.27
N ARG A 31 24.49 0.52 -7.44
CA ARG A 31 25.06 1.85 -7.68
C ARG A 31 26.22 1.70 -8.64
N VAL A 32 26.17 2.37 -9.79
CA VAL A 32 27.16 2.18 -10.87
C VAL A 32 27.64 3.52 -11.42
N ARG A 33 28.87 3.52 -11.92
CA ARG A 33 29.44 4.62 -12.70
C ARG A 33 29.98 4.11 -14.02
N GLN A 34 30.07 5.00 -15.01
CA GLN A 34 30.48 4.67 -16.37
C GLN A 34 31.51 5.63 -16.96
N ILE A 35 32.28 5.13 -17.92
CA ILE A 35 33.07 5.93 -18.86
C ILE A 35 32.67 5.50 -20.28
N ILE A 36 32.21 6.45 -21.08
CA ILE A 36 31.89 6.28 -22.51
C ILE A 36 33.01 6.85 -23.37
N VAL A 37 33.49 6.09 -24.37
CA VAL A 37 34.48 6.52 -25.37
C VAL A 37 34.05 6.10 -26.79
N ARG A 38 34.71 6.61 -27.84
CA ARG A 38 34.26 6.41 -29.23
C ARG A 38 34.53 5.00 -29.75
N SER A 39 35.62 4.39 -29.32
CA SER A 39 36.10 3.12 -29.88
C SER A 39 36.42 2.08 -28.81
N GLU A 40 36.37 0.81 -29.21
CA GLU A 40 36.75 -0.32 -28.34
C GLU A 40 38.22 -0.22 -27.92
N ALA A 41 39.09 0.24 -28.82
CA ALA A 41 40.52 0.41 -28.55
C ALA A 41 40.77 1.46 -27.46
N GLU A 42 40.04 2.58 -27.49
CA GLU A 42 40.07 3.57 -26.41
C GLU A 42 39.55 2.96 -25.11
N ALA A 43 38.46 2.19 -25.16
CA ALA A 43 37.89 1.60 -23.96
C ALA A 43 38.86 0.59 -23.32
N LYS A 44 39.55 -0.22 -24.12
CA LYS A 44 40.61 -1.12 -23.65
C LYS A 44 41.74 -0.34 -22.98
N LYS A 45 42.18 0.78 -23.56
CA LYS A 45 43.22 1.65 -22.97
C LYS A 45 42.77 2.25 -21.64
N VAL A 46 41.55 2.79 -21.56
CA VAL A 46 41.00 3.33 -20.31
C VAL A 46 40.92 2.25 -19.24
N ARG A 47 40.41 1.06 -19.59
CA ARG A 47 40.34 -0.09 -18.67
C ARG A 47 41.72 -0.47 -18.13
N SER A 48 42.73 -0.59 -18.99
CA SER A 48 44.09 -0.92 -18.53
C SER A 48 44.65 0.12 -17.56
N ARG A 49 44.38 1.41 -17.78
CA ARG A 49 44.79 2.49 -16.87
C ARG A 49 44.06 2.44 -15.52
N LEU A 50 42.77 2.12 -15.54
CA LEU A 50 41.98 1.89 -14.32
C LEU A 50 42.53 0.70 -13.52
N LEU A 51 42.85 -0.40 -14.19
CA LEU A 51 43.44 -1.58 -13.55
C LEU A 51 44.87 -1.34 -13.03
N ALA A 52 45.59 -0.39 -13.64
CA ALA A 52 46.89 0.09 -13.14
C ALA A 52 46.77 1.07 -11.96
N GLY A 53 45.56 1.38 -11.50
CA GLY A 53 45.30 2.23 -10.33
C GLY A 53 45.15 3.71 -10.62
N GLU A 54 45.04 4.14 -11.88
CA GLU A 54 44.74 5.54 -12.17
C GLU A 54 43.33 5.92 -11.67
N PRO A 55 43.14 7.10 -11.03
CA PRO A 55 41.85 7.48 -10.47
C PRO A 55 40.74 7.54 -11.53
N TRP A 56 39.61 6.91 -11.22
CA TRP A 56 38.45 6.84 -12.11
C TRP A 56 37.93 8.22 -12.49
N GLU A 57 37.81 9.12 -11.51
CA GLU A 57 37.26 10.46 -11.65
C GLU A 57 38.10 11.27 -12.64
N LYS A 58 39.43 11.13 -12.58
CA LYS A 58 40.36 11.78 -13.50
C LYS A 58 40.16 11.26 -14.94
N LEU A 59 40.06 9.94 -15.12
CA LEU A 59 39.85 9.35 -16.44
C LEU A 59 38.46 9.68 -17.01
N SER A 60 37.43 9.65 -16.16
CA SER A 60 36.07 10.01 -16.53
C SER A 60 36.00 11.46 -17.00
N ALA A 61 36.48 12.42 -16.20
CA ALA A 61 36.44 13.83 -16.55
C ALA A 61 37.26 14.17 -17.80
N LYS A 62 38.38 13.47 -18.04
CA LYS A 62 39.28 13.76 -19.17
C LYS A 62 38.86 13.09 -20.48
N LEU A 63 38.34 11.87 -20.42
CA LEU A 63 38.17 11.02 -21.61
C LEU A 63 36.71 10.66 -21.90
N SER A 64 35.82 10.78 -20.92
CA SER A 64 34.46 10.31 -21.13
C SER A 64 33.63 11.28 -21.95
N LEU A 65 32.87 10.73 -22.89
CA LEU A 65 31.83 11.40 -23.65
C LEU A 65 30.48 11.46 -22.91
N ALA A 66 30.40 10.92 -21.69
CA ALA A 66 29.16 10.90 -20.94
C ALA A 66 28.81 12.32 -20.41
N PRO A 67 27.54 12.73 -20.39
CA PRO A 67 27.14 14.05 -19.87
C PRO A 67 27.52 14.28 -18.40
N ASN A 68 27.69 13.21 -17.64
CA ASN A 68 28.08 13.19 -16.23
C ASN A 68 29.59 12.93 -16.02
N ALA A 69 30.43 13.03 -17.06
CA ALA A 69 31.88 12.81 -17.00
C ALA A 69 32.58 13.61 -15.88
N ALA A 70 32.25 14.89 -15.74
CA ALA A 70 32.81 15.76 -14.70
C ALA A 70 32.44 15.32 -13.27
N ARG A 71 31.37 14.52 -13.11
CA ARG A 71 30.92 13.92 -11.84
C ARG A 71 31.33 12.44 -11.73
N GLY A 72 32.44 12.07 -12.36
CA GLY A 72 32.96 10.69 -12.34
C GLY A 72 32.11 9.68 -13.11
N GLY A 73 31.14 10.13 -13.90
CA GLY A 73 30.26 9.26 -14.68
C GLY A 73 29.24 8.48 -13.84
N GLU A 74 28.90 8.95 -12.64
CA GLU A 74 27.91 8.27 -11.78
C GLU A 74 26.50 8.26 -12.37
N LEU A 75 25.90 7.07 -12.46
CA LEU A 75 24.52 6.88 -12.92
C LEU A 75 23.51 6.80 -11.76
N GLY A 76 24.00 6.72 -10.52
CA GLY A 76 23.16 6.47 -9.36
C GLY A 76 22.81 4.98 -9.22
N VAL A 77 21.65 4.70 -8.62
CA VAL A 77 21.15 3.34 -8.37
C VAL A 77 20.27 2.91 -9.53
N ILE A 78 20.58 1.76 -10.11
CA ILE A 78 19.87 1.14 -11.23
C ILE A 78 19.27 -0.18 -10.75
N ALA A 79 18.01 -0.44 -11.10
CA ALA A 79 17.34 -1.69 -10.81
C ALA A 79 17.50 -2.68 -11.98
N ARG A 80 17.53 -3.98 -11.68
CA ARG A 80 17.44 -5.01 -12.71
C ARG A 80 16.11 -4.86 -13.45
N GLY A 81 16.13 -5.04 -14.77
CA GLY A 81 15.01 -4.83 -15.69
C GLY A 81 14.88 -3.42 -16.27
N THR A 82 15.76 -2.47 -15.91
CA THR A 82 15.66 -1.07 -16.41
C THR A 82 16.65 -0.73 -17.53
N LEU A 83 17.59 -1.62 -17.86
CA LEU A 83 18.60 -1.40 -18.90
C LEU A 83 18.45 -2.44 -20.02
N PRO A 84 18.95 -2.14 -21.24
CA PRO A 84 19.12 -3.14 -22.27
C PRO A 84 19.94 -4.34 -21.76
N GLU A 85 19.54 -5.55 -22.15
CA GLU A 85 20.07 -6.82 -21.64
C GLU A 85 21.61 -6.90 -21.67
N GLU A 86 22.22 -6.40 -22.74
CA GLU A 86 23.69 -6.39 -22.93
C GLU A 86 24.41 -5.56 -21.85
N LEU A 87 23.87 -4.37 -21.54
CA LEU A 87 24.44 -3.49 -20.50
C LEU A 87 24.15 -4.05 -19.12
N GLU A 88 22.93 -4.54 -18.91
CA GLU A 88 22.50 -5.12 -17.65
C GLU A 88 23.37 -6.31 -17.26
N THR A 89 23.53 -7.27 -18.18
CA THR A 89 24.36 -8.46 -17.97
C THR A 89 25.80 -8.09 -17.61
N ALA A 90 26.35 -7.09 -18.30
CA ALA A 90 27.71 -6.63 -18.03
C ALA A 90 27.84 -5.90 -16.68
N ILE A 91 26.81 -5.21 -16.19
CA ILE A 91 26.84 -4.51 -14.91
C ILE A 91 26.61 -5.48 -13.74
N PHE A 92 25.57 -6.32 -13.82
CA PHE A 92 25.17 -7.22 -12.73
C PHE A 92 26.07 -8.46 -12.58
N SER A 93 26.98 -8.71 -13.52
CA SER A 93 28.04 -9.72 -13.38
C SER A 93 29.27 -9.22 -12.60
N LEU A 94 29.36 -7.91 -12.35
CA LEU A 94 30.51 -7.31 -11.67
C LEU A 94 30.37 -7.37 -10.14
N LYS A 95 31.48 -7.63 -9.47
CA LYS A 95 31.58 -7.41 -8.03
C LYS A 95 31.76 -5.92 -7.71
N PRO A 96 31.38 -5.45 -6.50
CA PRO A 96 31.72 -4.10 -6.06
C PRO A 96 33.22 -3.81 -6.23
N GLY A 97 33.55 -2.70 -6.88
CA GLY A 97 34.90 -2.27 -7.22
C GLY A 97 35.46 -2.85 -8.52
N GLU A 98 34.82 -3.85 -9.12
CA GLU A 98 35.30 -4.47 -10.36
C GLU A 98 35.05 -3.59 -11.60
N VAL A 99 36.03 -3.52 -12.50
CA VAL A 99 35.95 -2.77 -13.76
C VAL A 99 35.60 -3.70 -14.92
N SER A 100 34.51 -3.40 -15.61
CA SER A 100 34.01 -4.21 -16.72
C SER A 100 34.98 -4.30 -17.90
N ARG A 101 34.76 -5.29 -18.78
CA ARG A 101 35.28 -5.23 -20.15
C ARG A 101 34.55 -4.13 -20.94
N PRO A 102 35.10 -3.64 -22.07
CA PRO A 102 34.36 -2.73 -22.96
C PRO A 102 33.04 -3.35 -23.40
N VAL A 103 31.96 -2.60 -23.25
CA VAL A 103 30.61 -2.99 -23.66
C VAL A 103 30.14 -2.04 -24.76
N ARG A 104 29.70 -2.57 -25.89
CA ARG A 104 29.16 -1.73 -26.97
C ARG A 104 27.79 -1.21 -26.58
N GLY A 105 27.55 0.08 -26.77
CA GLY A 105 26.25 0.71 -26.55
C GLY A 105 25.94 1.75 -27.62
N PRO A 106 24.75 2.39 -27.57
CA PRO A 106 24.31 3.34 -28.58
C PRO A 106 25.21 4.58 -28.71
N SER A 107 25.86 4.98 -27.60
CA SER A 107 26.69 6.20 -27.52
C SER A 107 28.19 5.93 -27.68
N GLY A 108 28.59 4.68 -27.98
CA GLY A 108 29.98 4.27 -28.11
C GLY A 108 30.30 3.03 -27.29
N TYR A 109 31.50 2.99 -26.71
CA TYR A 109 31.95 1.89 -25.86
C TYR A 109 31.95 2.33 -24.39
N HIS A 110 31.30 1.53 -23.56
CA HIS A 110 31.09 1.77 -22.15
C HIS A 110 32.05 0.91 -21.32
N ILE A 111 32.57 1.49 -20.24
CA ILE A 111 33.25 0.79 -19.15
C ILE A 111 32.47 1.09 -17.89
N PHE A 112 32.09 0.05 -17.15
CA PHE A 112 31.31 0.17 -15.92
C PHE A 112 32.15 -0.22 -14.71
N GLN A 113 31.78 0.36 -13.56
CA GLN A 113 32.20 -0.14 -12.26
C GLN A 113 31.03 -0.07 -11.28
N VAL A 114 30.76 -1.20 -10.65
CA VAL A 114 29.77 -1.29 -9.57
C VAL A 114 30.39 -0.74 -8.29
N LEU A 115 29.74 0.25 -7.69
CA LEU A 115 30.16 0.84 -6.42
C LEU A 115 29.52 0.11 -5.24
N ARG A 116 28.28 -0.35 -5.39
CA ARG A 116 27.53 -1.06 -4.37
C ARG A 116 26.44 -1.92 -4.99
N VAL A 117 26.21 -3.09 -4.41
CA VAL A 117 25.08 -3.97 -4.72
C VAL A 117 24.06 -3.87 -3.60
N TYR A 118 22.79 -3.77 -3.98
CA TYR A 118 21.62 -3.83 -3.10
C TYR A 118 20.85 -5.08 -3.53
N PRO A 119 20.99 -6.20 -2.80
CA PRO A 119 20.30 -7.43 -3.18
C PRO A 119 18.79 -7.19 -3.18
N GLY A 120 18.12 -7.77 -4.17
CA GLY A 120 16.67 -7.77 -4.22
C GLY A 120 16.08 -8.52 -3.03
N SER A 121 14.81 -8.26 -2.75
CA SER A 121 14.02 -9.06 -1.82
C SER A 121 13.16 -10.00 -2.64
N SER A 122 13.60 -11.25 -2.80
CA SER A 122 12.75 -12.34 -3.23
C SER A 122 12.06 -12.91 -1.99
N ARG A 123 10.73 -13.02 -2.02
CA ARG A 123 9.99 -13.75 -1.01
C ARG A 123 9.65 -15.13 -1.56
N ASP A 124 9.87 -16.17 -0.77
CA ASP A 124 9.43 -17.51 -1.17
C ASP A 124 7.90 -17.51 -1.34
N ARG A 125 7.43 -17.83 -2.55
CA ARG A 125 6.01 -17.80 -2.87
C ARG A 125 5.22 -18.75 -1.96
N GLY A 126 5.77 -19.90 -1.63
CA GLY A 126 5.14 -20.87 -0.72
C GLY A 126 4.91 -20.27 0.67
N ALA A 127 5.95 -19.67 1.24
CA ALA A 127 5.91 -18.96 2.51
C ALA A 127 4.93 -17.78 2.48
N VAL A 128 4.92 -16.98 1.41
CA VAL A 128 3.98 -15.86 1.24
C VAL A 128 2.53 -16.37 1.22
N VAL A 129 2.25 -17.42 0.44
CA VAL A 129 0.90 -18.03 0.39
C VAL A 129 0.47 -18.54 1.77
N ALA A 130 1.38 -19.14 2.54
CA ALA A 130 1.08 -19.62 3.88
C ALA A 130 0.74 -18.47 4.84
N THR A 131 1.57 -17.43 4.88
CA THR A 131 1.38 -16.24 5.72
C THR A 131 0.08 -15.51 5.35
N VAL A 132 -0.10 -15.17 4.07
CA VAL A 132 -1.30 -14.46 3.59
C VAL A 132 -2.58 -15.24 3.90
N ARG A 133 -2.57 -16.56 3.72
CA ARG A 133 -3.74 -17.40 4.06
C ARG A 133 -4.07 -17.35 5.55
N GLN A 134 -3.06 -17.35 6.41
CA GLN A 134 -3.26 -17.25 7.85
C GLN A 134 -3.86 -15.88 8.22
N GLU A 135 -3.27 -14.79 7.73
CA GLU A 135 -3.76 -13.42 7.97
C GLU A 135 -5.21 -13.25 7.52
N LEU A 136 -5.54 -13.71 6.30
CA LEU A 136 -6.90 -13.65 5.79
C LEU A 136 -7.90 -14.46 6.64
N ARG A 137 -7.50 -15.61 7.19
CA ARG A 137 -8.35 -16.40 8.10
C ARG A 137 -8.57 -15.69 9.42
N GLU A 138 -7.54 -15.05 9.97
CA GLU A 138 -7.65 -14.27 11.20
C GLU A 138 -8.57 -13.06 10.99
N ASP A 139 -8.41 -12.35 9.87
CA ASP A 139 -9.29 -11.24 9.48
C ASP A 139 -10.73 -11.67 9.24
N ALA A 140 -10.93 -12.79 8.55
CA ALA A 140 -12.26 -13.38 8.35
C ALA A 140 -12.91 -13.76 9.68
N SER A 141 -12.14 -14.35 10.61
CA SER A 141 -12.62 -14.75 11.94
C SER A 141 -12.97 -13.55 12.81
N ARG A 142 -12.14 -12.51 12.83
CA ARG A 142 -12.41 -11.25 13.53
C ARG A 142 -13.69 -10.60 13.03
N ARG A 143 -13.84 -10.48 11.71
CA ARG A 143 -15.03 -9.90 11.07
C ARG A 143 -16.29 -10.73 11.33
N TRP A 144 -16.18 -12.06 11.27
CA TRP A 144 -17.27 -12.99 11.56
C TRP A 144 -17.76 -12.90 12.99
N LEU A 145 -16.84 -12.92 13.97
CA LEU A 145 -17.22 -12.83 15.38
C LEU A 145 -17.88 -11.48 15.67
N SER A 146 -17.31 -10.39 15.15
CA SER A 146 -17.89 -9.06 15.32
C SER A 146 -19.30 -8.96 14.74
N SER A 147 -19.55 -9.53 13.55
CA SER A 147 -20.88 -9.52 12.93
C SER A 147 -21.86 -10.45 13.65
N CYS A 148 -21.41 -11.60 14.15
CA CYS A 148 -22.21 -12.49 14.97
C CYS A 148 -22.68 -11.81 16.26
N VAL A 149 -21.75 -11.23 17.03
CA VAL A 149 -22.07 -10.52 18.28
C VAL A 149 -23.03 -9.38 18.01
N GLN A 150 -22.84 -8.64 16.92
CA GLN A 150 -23.73 -7.54 16.56
C GLN A 150 -25.15 -8.03 16.24
N ARG A 151 -25.32 -9.13 15.49
CA ARG A 151 -26.64 -9.72 15.21
C ARG A 151 -27.33 -10.17 16.49
N TRP A 152 -26.63 -10.93 17.33
CA TRP A 152 -27.18 -11.40 18.60
C TRP A 152 -27.54 -10.26 19.56
N ALA A 153 -26.75 -9.19 19.60
CA ALA A 153 -27.06 -8.04 20.42
C ALA A 153 -28.35 -7.34 19.98
N THR A 154 -28.62 -7.30 18.67
CA THR A 154 -29.90 -6.82 18.11
C THR A 154 -31.04 -7.78 18.44
N ASP A 155 -30.84 -9.09 18.27
CA ASP A 155 -31.91 -10.09 18.44
C ASP A 155 -32.32 -10.32 19.90
N ILE A 156 -31.36 -10.34 20.84
CA ILE A 156 -31.65 -10.52 22.29
C ILE A 156 -32.20 -9.22 22.91
N GLY A 157 -31.92 -8.07 22.32
CA GLY A 157 -32.28 -6.77 22.89
C GLY A 157 -31.42 -6.42 24.11
N VAL A 158 -30.16 -6.05 23.87
CA VAL A 158 -29.26 -5.58 24.94
C VAL A 158 -29.68 -4.17 25.38
N ARG A 159 -29.97 -4.01 26.68
CA ARG A 159 -30.27 -2.71 27.32
C ARG A 159 -29.17 -2.34 28.31
N VAL A 160 -28.75 -1.08 28.30
CA VAL A 160 -27.81 -0.54 29.29
C VAL A 160 -28.60 0.33 30.27
N LEU A 161 -28.58 -0.02 31.55
CA LEU A 161 -29.26 0.74 32.61
C LEU A 161 -28.44 1.99 32.95
N THR A 162 -28.56 3.01 32.13
CA THR A 162 -27.78 4.26 32.23
C THR A 162 -28.03 5.01 33.55
N ASP A 163 -29.21 4.85 34.14
CA ASP A 163 -29.61 5.37 35.47
C ASP A 163 -28.80 4.74 36.62
N ARG A 164 -28.21 3.56 36.41
CA ARG A 164 -27.39 2.84 37.40
C ARG A 164 -25.90 3.03 37.20
N LEU A 165 -25.48 3.74 36.15
CA LEU A 165 -24.07 3.98 35.88
C LEU A 165 -23.60 5.26 36.57
N TRP A 166 -22.44 5.18 37.24
CA TRP A 166 -21.78 6.34 37.86
C TRP A 166 -21.09 7.26 36.83
N PHE A 167 -21.20 6.94 35.54
CA PHE A 167 -20.62 7.70 34.42
C PHE A 167 -21.62 7.79 33.26
N ARG A 168 -21.46 8.82 32.41
CA ARG A 168 -22.27 8.96 31.19
C ARG A 168 -21.83 7.97 30.12
N TYR A 169 -22.74 7.09 29.71
CA TYR A 169 -22.50 6.11 28.66
C TYR A 169 -22.72 6.71 27.26
N HIS A 170 -21.74 6.56 26.37
CA HIS A 170 -21.80 6.98 24.96
C HIS A 170 -21.49 5.82 24.00
N GLY A 171 -21.72 4.58 24.43
CA GLY A 171 -21.38 3.39 23.65
C GLY A 171 -22.48 2.94 22.69
N ARG A 172 -22.22 1.83 22.00
CA ARG A 172 -23.07 1.25 20.93
C ARG A 172 -24.54 0.98 21.29
N TYR A 173 -24.88 0.92 22.58
CA TYR A 173 -26.24 0.64 23.04
C TYR A 173 -26.97 1.87 23.60
N ALA A 174 -26.48 3.08 23.32
CA ALA A 174 -27.06 4.30 23.89
C ALA A 174 -28.48 4.57 23.34
N GLU A 175 -28.66 4.47 22.01
CA GLU A 175 -29.94 4.75 21.33
C GLU A 175 -31.06 3.77 21.68
N ALA A 176 -30.72 2.50 21.95
CA ALA A 176 -31.70 1.48 22.34
C ALA A 176 -32.33 1.73 23.72
N ASN A 177 -31.72 2.58 24.55
CA ASN A 177 -32.26 2.95 25.86
C ASN A 177 -33.26 4.11 25.77
N ASP A 178 -33.08 5.04 24.84
CA ASP A 178 -33.93 6.23 24.69
C ASP A 178 -35.30 5.90 24.08
N ALA A 179 -35.39 4.85 23.26
CA ALA A 179 -36.66 4.38 22.69
C ALA A 179 -37.58 3.67 23.71
N ALA A 180 -37.08 3.32 24.90
CA ALA A 180 -37.83 2.64 25.95
C ALA A 180 -38.33 3.58 27.05
N THR A 181 -37.61 4.67 27.34
CA THR A 181 -38.06 5.71 28.28
C THR A 181 -39.32 6.43 27.79
N ASN A 182 -39.50 6.56 26.47
CA ASN A 182 -40.65 7.24 25.88
C ASN A 182 -41.93 6.37 25.76
N ARG A 183 -41.99 5.22 26.43
CA ARG A 183 -43.14 4.29 26.39
C ARG A 183 -43.81 4.07 27.76
N MET A 184 -43.40 4.81 28.80
CA MET A 184 -43.84 4.60 30.19
C MET A 184 -44.64 5.77 30.79
N ASP A 185 -45.05 6.77 30.00
CA ASP A 185 -45.79 7.95 30.49
C ASP A 185 -47.23 8.09 29.95
N ASP A 186 -47.91 6.99 29.59
CA ASP A 186 -49.29 7.05 29.09
C ASP A 186 -50.20 5.95 29.69
N ASP A 187 -50.44 6.03 31.02
CA ASP A 187 -51.55 5.32 31.68
C ASP A 187 -52.25 6.11 32.81
N GLY A 188 -53.13 7.04 32.43
CA GLY A 188 -54.49 7.08 33.02
C GLY A 188 -54.84 8.07 34.14
N SER A 189 -56.09 8.58 33.99
CA SER A 189 -56.96 9.29 34.95
C SER A 189 -56.77 10.82 35.02
N GLY A 190 -57.72 11.70 34.68
CA GLY A 190 -59.18 11.61 34.50
C GLY A 190 -59.83 12.84 35.18
N ASP A 191 -60.59 13.63 34.41
CA ASP A 191 -61.78 14.43 34.79
C ASP A 191 -61.82 15.92 34.35
N ASP A 192 -62.81 16.17 33.48
CA ASP A 192 -63.67 17.33 33.24
C ASP A 192 -63.13 18.77 33.08
N ASN A 193 -63.38 19.35 31.89
CA ASN A 193 -64.28 20.51 31.72
C ASN A 193 -64.63 20.76 30.23
N PRO A 194 -65.89 21.06 29.84
CA PRO A 194 -66.30 21.20 28.43
C PRO A 194 -66.36 22.67 27.98
N GLY A 195 -66.14 22.92 26.68
CA GLY A 195 -66.49 24.24 26.11
C GLY A 195 -65.99 24.55 24.70
N ILE A 196 -66.96 24.63 23.78
CA ILE A 196 -67.05 25.57 22.65
C ILE A 196 -66.28 25.26 21.34
N ARG A 197 -67.08 24.74 20.40
CA ARG A 197 -67.20 25.00 18.94
C ARG A 197 -66.21 25.93 18.20
N ALA A 198 -65.80 25.36 17.06
CA ALA A 198 -65.87 25.88 15.67
C ALA A 198 -64.80 26.87 15.15
N GLY A 199 -64.21 26.47 14.01
CA GLY A 199 -64.08 27.35 12.83
C GLY A 199 -62.65 27.64 12.36
N GLY A 200 -62.44 27.46 11.05
CA GLY A 200 -61.46 28.25 10.28
C GLY A 200 -60.13 27.55 9.96
N THR A 201 -59.96 27.02 8.74
CA THR A 201 -59.32 27.68 7.58
C THR A 201 -57.81 27.43 7.46
N ALA A 202 -57.47 26.57 6.49
CA ALA A 202 -56.30 26.76 5.59
C ALA A 202 -56.40 28.16 4.90
N PRO A 203 -55.36 28.74 4.25
CA PRO A 203 -54.34 28.04 3.46
C PRO A 203 -52.94 28.71 3.39
N GLY A 204 -52.03 28.08 2.65
CA GLY A 204 -51.32 28.83 1.59
C GLY A 204 -49.79 28.83 1.61
N GLY A 205 -49.23 28.58 0.42
CA GLY A 205 -47.88 28.96 -0.02
C GLY A 205 -46.89 27.79 0.05
N GLY A 206 -46.50 27.13 -1.05
CA GLY A 206 -46.10 27.67 -2.36
C GLY A 206 -44.57 27.59 -2.42
N SER A 207 -44.00 26.64 -3.17
CA SER A 207 -43.36 26.85 -4.49
C SER A 207 -41.99 26.17 -4.44
N HIS A 208 -41.76 25.14 -5.25
CA HIS A 208 -41.05 25.20 -6.54
C HIS A 208 -39.54 25.46 -6.42
N HIS A 209 -38.75 24.41 -6.72
CA HIS A 209 -37.73 24.31 -7.78
C HIS A 209 -37.06 22.93 -7.58
N GLY A 210 -36.97 22.01 -8.54
CA GLY A 210 -36.93 22.15 -9.98
C GLY A 210 -35.52 21.88 -10.48
N SER A 211 -35.29 20.63 -10.95
CA SER A 211 -34.23 20.21 -11.87
C SER A 211 -32.81 20.14 -11.28
N GLY A 212 -31.98 19.14 -11.53
CA GLY A 212 -32.00 18.12 -12.58
C GLY A 212 -30.61 18.08 -13.21
N GLN A 213 -29.97 16.91 -13.12
CA GLN A 213 -29.05 16.24 -14.06
C GLN A 213 -28.14 15.28 -13.28
#